data_AF-A0A533Z1K4-F1
#
_entry.id   AF-A0A533Z1K4-F1
#
_cell.length_a   1.000
_cell.length_b   1.000
_cell.length_c   1.000
_cell.angle_alpha   90.00
_cell.angle_beta   90.00
_cell.angle_gamma   90.00
#
_symmetry.space_group_name_H-M   'P 1'
#
loop_
_entity.id
_entity.type
_entity.pdbx_description
1 polymer ?
#
loop_
_entity_poly.entity_id
_entity_poly.type
_entity_poly.pdbx_seq_one_letter_code
_entity_poly.pdbx_strand_id
1 'polypeptide(L)'
;MARITNKKTRSFRSGKQTCKVCGCTDKFDFKVPNRLWKKVVPVKCQNKVVCLECFDELAFEKGVDYSDFIDVLYFAGDQATFKFQAVEAHRV
;
A
#
# COMPACT_ATOMS: atom_id res chain seq x y z
N MET A 1 -18.39 0.36 -28.38
CA MET A 1 -19.05 1.50 -27.72
C MET A 1 -18.85 1.35 -26.20
N ALA A 2 -17.94 2.10 -25.60
CA ALA A 2 -17.73 2.05 -24.15
C ALA A 2 -18.64 3.09 -23.46
N ARG A 3 -19.56 2.61 -22.62
CA ARG A 3 -20.50 3.44 -21.86
C ARG A 3 -19.78 4.04 -20.65
N ILE A 4 -19.81 5.37 -20.53
CA ILE A 4 -19.26 6.14 -19.42
C ILE A 4 -20.19 5.96 -18.21
N THR A 5 -19.74 5.32 -17.15
CA THR A 5 -20.37 5.46 -15.83
C THR A 5 -19.50 6.33 -14.95
N ASN A 6 -19.96 7.58 -14.78
CA ASN A 6 -19.35 8.59 -13.92
C ASN A 6 -19.50 8.15 -12.45
N LYS A 7 -18.41 7.72 -11.81
CA LYS A 7 -18.35 7.52 -10.35
C LYS A 7 -17.34 8.49 -9.76
N LYS A 8 -17.89 9.44 -9.01
CA LYS A 8 -17.22 10.50 -8.25
C LYS A 8 -16.14 9.91 -7.34
N THR A 9 -14.89 9.89 -7.78
CA THR A 9 -13.74 9.47 -6.97
C THR A 9 -13.23 10.68 -6.19
N ARG A 10 -13.07 10.49 -4.87
CA ARG A 10 -12.44 11.46 -3.97
C ARG A 10 -11.06 11.83 -4.55
N SER A 11 -10.77 13.12 -4.69
CA SER A 11 -9.48 13.57 -5.17
C SER A 11 -8.40 13.27 -4.12
N PHE A 12 -7.68 12.18 -4.33
CA PHE A 12 -6.41 11.94 -3.65
C PHE A 12 -5.48 13.08 -4.09
N ARG A 13 -5.18 14.01 -3.19
CA ARG A 13 -4.20 15.07 -3.45
C ARG A 13 -2.84 14.39 -3.59
N SER A 14 -2.38 14.28 -4.82
CA SER A 14 -1.15 13.62 -5.28
C SER A 14 0.13 14.35 -4.86
N GLY A 15 0.28 14.66 -3.57
CA GLY A 15 1.62 14.91 -3.03
C GLY A 15 2.30 13.56 -2.90
N LYS A 16 3.11 13.18 -3.90
CA LYS A 16 3.89 11.94 -3.93
C LYS A 16 4.64 11.78 -2.60
N GLN A 17 4.12 10.93 -1.70
CA GLN A 17 4.76 10.67 -0.43
C GLN A 17 6.03 9.84 -0.69
N THR A 18 7.06 10.05 0.12
CA THR A 18 8.32 9.32 -0.01
C THR A 18 8.45 8.29 1.11
N CYS A 19 8.77 7.05 0.73
CA CYS A 19 9.07 5.99 1.68
C CYS A 19 10.26 6.40 2.55
N LYS A 20 10.13 6.24 3.87
CA LYS A 20 11.19 6.59 4.83
C LYS A 20 12.17 5.46 5.12
N VAL A 21 12.01 4.32 4.46
CA VAL A 21 12.98 3.21 4.44
C VAL A 21 13.91 3.36 3.24
N CYS A 22 13.36 3.33 2.02
CA CYS A 22 14.18 3.39 0.78
C CYS A 22 14.32 4.78 0.15
N GLY A 23 13.52 5.77 0.54
CA GLY A 23 13.52 7.12 -0.07
C GLY A 23 12.75 7.23 -1.38
N CYS A 24 12.30 6.11 -1.97
CA CYS A 24 11.56 6.10 -3.21
C CYS A 24 10.17 6.74 -3.07
N THR A 25 9.61 7.19 -4.20
CA THR A 25 8.21 7.63 -4.27
C THR A 25 7.28 6.46 -4.03
N ASP A 26 6.36 6.60 -3.09
CA ASP A 26 5.32 5.61 -2.86
C ASP A 26 4.33 5.58 -4.02
N LYS A 27 3.98 4.37 -4.45
CA LYS A 27 3.08 4.12 -5.58
C LYS A 27 1.82 3.37 -5.18
N PHE A 28 1.78 2.80 -3.98
CA PHE A 28 0.70 1.93 -3.54
C PHE A 28 0.18 2.35 -2.17
N ASP A 29 -1.09 2.75 -2.12
CA ASP A 29 -1.80 2.93 -0.86
C ASP A 29 -2.44 1.60 -0.45
N PHE A 30 -2.12 1.14 0.76
CA PHE A 30 -2.56 -0.12 1.33
C PHE A 30 -2.89 0.06 2.81
N LYS A 31 -3.71 -0.85 3.34
CA LYS A 31 -4.15 -0.80 4.74
C LYS A 31 -3.88 -2.12 5.41
N VAL A 32 -3.31 -2.05 6.60
CA VAL A 32 -3.12 -3.19 7.50
C VAL A 32 -3.52 -2.78 8.93
N PRO A 33 -3.91 -3.73 9.80
CA PRO A 33 -4.16 -3.42 11.20
C PRO A 33 -2.94 -2.80 11.88
N ASN A 34 -3.17 -1.80 12.74
CA ASN A 34 -2.11 -1.09 13.45
C ASN A 34 -1.19 -2.02 14.27
N ARG A 35 -1.74 -3.11 14.81
CA ARG A 35 -0.97 -4.16 15.50
C ARG A 35 0.09 -4.80 14.60
N LEU A 36 -0.25 -5.03 13.33
CA LEU A 36 0.62 -5.64 12.35
C LEU A 36 1.66 -4.61 11.88
N TRP A 37 1.22 -3.39 11.61
CA TRP A 37 2.10 -2.26 11.29
C TRP A 37 3.21 -2.08 12.35
N LYS A 38 2.84 -2.02 13.63
CA LYS A 38 3.83 -1.87 14.73
C LYS A 38 4.76 -3.06 14.88
N LYS A 39 4.32 -4.26 14.51
CA LYS A 39 5.13 -5.48 14.54
C LYS A 39 6.19 -5.46 13.43
N VAL A 40 5.77 -5.05 12.23
CA VAL A 40 6.61 -5.03 11.02
C VAL A 40 7.52 -3.80 10.96
N VAL A 41 6.95 -2.60 11.12
CA VAL A 41 7.66 -1.34 10.85
C VAL A 41 8.52 -0.90 12.04
N PRO A 42 9.80 -0.54 11.83
CA PRO A 42 10.68 0.00 12.87
C PRO A 42 10.08 1.24 13.54
N VAL A 43 10.28 1.38 14.85
CA VAL A 43 9.71 2.49 15.67
C VAL A 43 9.97 3.87 15.06
N LYS A 44 11.17 4.11 14.53
CA LYS A 44 11.57 5.38 13.87
C LYS A 44 10.75 5.73 12.62
N CYS A 45 10.05 4.73 12.05
CA CYS A 45 9.26 4.82 10.83
C CYS A 45 7.76 4.58 11.06
N GLN A 46 7.31 4.24 12.27
CA GLN A 46 5.91 3.88 12.54
C GLN A 46 4.91 5.02 12.28
N ASN A 47 5.34 6.27 12.47
CA ASN A 47 4.53 7.47 12.18
C ASN A 47 4.88 8.11 10.84
N LYS A 48 5.48 7.34 9.92
CA LYS A 48 5.96 7.80 8.62
C LYS A 48 5.45 6.88 7.52
N VAL A 49 5.58 7.33 6.28
CA VAL A 49 5.21 6.54 5.10
C VAL A 49 6.27 5.47 4.84
N VAL A 50 5.81 4.24 4.65
CA VAL A 50 6.60 3.09 4.20
C VAL A 50 5.89 2.51 2.99
N CYS A 51 6.58 2.40 1.85
CA CYS A 51 5.98 1.80 0.66
C CYS A 51 5.71 0.31 0.86
N LEU A 52 4.79 -0.24 0.07
CA LEU A 52 4.40 -1.64 0.16
C LEU A 52 5.59 -2.60 -0.01
N GLU A 53 6.52 -2.30 -0.90
CA GLU A 53 7.73 -3.11 -1.13
C GLU A 53 8.61 -3.21 0.12
N CYS A 54 8.98 -2.08 0.74
CA CYS A 54 9.75 -2.12 1.99
C CYS A 54 8.97 -2.74 3.14
N PHE A 55 7.64 -2.57 3.16
CA PHE A 55 6.81 -3.21 4.17
C PHE A 55 6.82 -4.73 4.01
N ASP A 56 6.74 -5.23 2.78
CA ASP A 56 6.81 -6.65 2.44
C ASP A 56 8.14 -7.29 2.87
N GLU A 57 9.26 -6.67 2.51
CA GLU A 57 10.60 -7.10 2.93
C GLU A 57 10.72 -7.15 4.46
N LEU A 58 10.29 -6.09 5.16
CA LEU A 58 10.32 -6.06 6.62
C LEU A 58 9.41 -7.13 7.24
N ALA A 59 8.27 -7.42 6.62
CA ALA A 59 7.36 -8.45 7.10
C ALA A 59 7.97 -9.84 6.90
N PHE A 60 8.60 -10.06 5.76
CA PHE A 60 9.34 -11.28 5.43
C PHE A 60 10.48 -11.53 6.43
N GLU A 61 11.36 -10.54 6.66
CA GLU A 61 12.46 -10.62 7.62
C GLU A 61 11.99 -10.97 9.04
N LYS A 62 10.80 -10.52 9.42
CA LYS A 62 10.20 -10.76 10.74
C LYS A 62 9.33 -12.01 10.81
N GLY A 63 9.17 -12.74 9.71
CA GLY A 63 8.27 -13.89 9.61
C GLY A 63 6.81 -13.54 9.90
N VAL A 64 6.38 -12.32 9.58
CA VAL A 64 5.01 -11.84 9.78
C VAL A 64 4.24 -11.99 8.48
N ASP A 65 3.28 -12.91 8.48
CA ASP A 65 2.33 -13.01 7.39
C ASP A 65 1.27 -11.91 7.50
N TYR A 66 1.06 -11.17 6.42
CA TYR A 66 0.06 -10.10 6.33
C TYR A 66 -0.91 -10.28 5.16
N SER A 67 -0.81 -11.39 4.42
CA SER A 67 -1.58 -11.67 3.21
C SER A 67 -3.09 -11.57 3.42
N ASP A 68 -3.60 -12.12 4.53
CA ASP A 68 -5.01 -12.07 4.92
C ASP A 68 -5.55 -10.66 5.27
N PHE A 69 -4.69 -9.64 5.33
CA PHE A 69 -5.07 -8.29 5.77
C PHE A 69 -5.15 -7.26 4.65
N ILE A 70 -4.73 -7.60 3.43
CA ILE A 70 -4.81 -6.70 2.28
C ILE A 70 -5.90 -7.17 1.33
N ASP A 71 -7.12 -6.69 1.55
CA ASP A 71 -8.25 -6.93 0.63
C ASP A 71 -8.21 -6.02 -0.60
N VAL A 72 -7.70 -4.79 -0.41
CA VAL A 72 -7.73 -3.74 -1.42
C VAL A 72 -6.44 -2.93 -1.34
N LEU A 73 -5.83 -2.69 -2.50
CA LEU A 73 -4.72 -1.76 -2.67
C LEU A 73 -4.99 -0.80 -3.83
N TYR A 74 -4.46 0.41 -3.74
CA TYR A 74 -4.61 1.44 -4.75
C TYR A 74 -3.26 1.79 -5.36
N PHE A 75 -3.13 1.67 -6.67
CA PHE A 75 -1.96 2.21 -7.39
C PHE A 75 -2.19 3.67 -7.73
N ALA A 76 -1.28 4.54 -7.31
CA ALA A 76 -1.25 5.96 -7.62
C ALA A 76 -0.21 6.25 -8.72
N GLY A 77 -0.64 6.14 -9.98
CA GLY A 77 0.15 6.56 -11.13
C GLY A 77 0.02 8.05 -11.42
N ASP A 78 0.90 8.57 -12.25
CA ASP A 78 0.95 10.00 -12.58
C ASP A 78 -0.25 10.45 -13.44
N GLN A 79 -0.84 9.54 -14.22
CA GLN A 79 -1.98 9.83 -15.10
C GLN A 79 -3.29 9.19 -14.63
N ALA A 80 -3.22 8.16 -13.79
CA ALA A 80 -4.39 7.38 -13.37
C ALA A 80 -4.17 6.69 -12.03
N THR A 81 -5.28 6.43 -11.33
CA THR A 81 -5.31 5.62 -10.12
C THR A 81 -6.10 4.34 -10.38
N PHE A 82 -5.54 3.19 -9.99
CA PHE A 82 -6.23 1.91 -10.11
C PHE A 82 -6.52 1.36 -8.72
N LYS A 83 -7.70 0.74 -8.55
CA LYS A 83 -8.04 -0.05 -7.37
C LYS A 83 -7.90 -1.51 -7.74
N PHE A 84 -7.07 -2.25 -7.00
CA PHE A 84 -7.02 -3.70 -7.07
C PHE A 84 -7.75 -4.26 -5.86
N GLN A 85 -8.51 -5.32 -6.10
CA GLN A 85 -9.12 -6.11 -5.05
C GLN A 85 -8.42 -7.47 -5.09
N ALA A 86 -7.82 -7.87 -3.98
CA ALA A 86 -7.19 -9.17 -3.86
C ALA A 86 -8.29 -10.23 -4.00
N VAL A 87 -8.09 -11.17 -4.92
CA VAL A 87 -9.00 -12.32 -5.12
C VAL A 87 -8.43 -13.52 -4.38
N GLU A 88 -7.11 -13.71 -4.48
CA GLU A 88 -6.34 -14.70 -3.75
C GLU A 88 -4.97 -14.10 -3.42
N ALA A 89 -4.43 -14.43 -2.26
CA ALA A 89 -3.06 -14.10 -1.88
C ALA A 89 -2.24 -15.39 -1.82
N HIS A 90 -1.17 -15.45 -2.61
CA HIS A 90 -0.27 -16.60 -2.66
C HIS A 90 1.06 -16.22 -2.04
N ARG A 91 1.58 -17.07 -1.14
CA ARG A 91 2.97 -16.98 -0.69
C ARG A 91 3.85 -17.42 -1.85
N VAL A 92 4.77 -16.54 -2.27
CA VAL A 92 5.79 -16.84 -3.29
C VAL A 92 7.03 -17.38 -2.61
#